data_AF-A0A016WMD5-F1
#
_entry.id   AF-A0A016WMD5-F1
#
_cell.length_a   1.000
_cell.length_b   1.000
_cell.length_c   1.000
_cell.angle_alpha   90.00
_cell.angle_beta   90.00
_cell.angle_gamma   90.00
#
_symmetry.space_group_name_H-M   'P 1'
#
loop_
_entity.id
_entity.type
_entity.pdbx_description
1 polymer ?
#
loop_
_entity_poly.entity_id
_entity_poly.type
_entity_poly.pdbx_seq_one_letter_code
_entity_poly.pdbx_strand_id
1 'polypeptide(L)'
;MVCNKDYDNVADMAVQEEGAKKMNALILAARFYLYRNMLDKFSSCVEKFDALFETLNDDEKAEKKELCDARHIVCIEAGRTSEEIMKAFNFALEQSKSKNPDFYVMAGFRLVLCNDTRAAMDILSAEGIHMTNMRLLFLTLRILCSTSQADGAPDMAQLHNHILELEKFVSELEPKTGYALSLLAKITATFSTDRSAQLLFEDVFKLEPAESIHFFDRSCMAASATDAMEYLNKCIAIEPHHAEAHLMLASLIMNEIGTRALSSDEYSNIEKHLSTTLSTFADNVDFPVLMGAFRLQEVLLAKKKAADVLSHEAHRLL
;
A
#
# COMPACT_ATOMS: atom_id res chain seq x y z
N MET A 1 4.44 1.44 -15.34
CA MET A 1 4.67 2.46 -16.39
C MET A 1 4.12 3.83 -15.92
N VAL A 2 4.69 4.42 -14.86
CA VAL A 2 4.27 5.71 -14.25
C VAL A 2 5.48 6.66 -14.05
N CYS A 3 6.59 6.42 -14.76
CA CYS A 3 7.82 7.25 -14.67
C CYS A 3 8.09 8.11 -15.91
N ASN A 4 7.24 8.02 -16.93
CA ASN A 4 7.20 9.10 -17.89
C ASN A 4 6.57 10.30 -17.16
N LYS A 5 7.36 11.36 -16.96
CA LYS A 5 6.97 12.66 -16.40
C LYS A 5 5.84 13.38 -17.16
N ASP A 6 5.16 12.66 -18.05
CA ASP A 6 4.03 13.11 -18.86
C ASP A 6 2.88 13.65 -17.99
N TYR A 7 2.84 13.29 -16.71
CA TYR A 7 1.83 13.74 -15.76
C TYR A 7 2.28 14.80 -14.75
N ASP A 8 3.56 15.21 -14.75
CA ASP A 8 4.12 16.14 -13.75
C ASP A 8 3.39 17.50 -13.75
N ASN A 9 2.96 17.94 -14.93
CA ASN A 9 2.31 19.23 -15.14
C ASN A 9 0.77 19.17 -15.05
N VAL A 10 0.16 17.98 -14.89
CA VAL A 10 -1.31 17.84 -14.92
C VAL A 10 -1.97 18.67 -13.82
N ALA A 11 -1.40 18.68 -12.62
CA ALA A 11 -1.92 19.48 -11.52
C ALA A 11 -1.81 20.98 -11.79
N ASP A 12 -0.66 21.43 -12.30
CA ASP A 12 -0.43 22.85 -12.58
C ASP A 12 -1.30 23.34 -13.75
N MET A 13 -1.54 22.50 -14.76
CA MET A 13 -2.48 22.77 -15.85
C MET A 13 -3.93 22.80 -15.36
N ALA A 14 -4.33 21.84 -14.53
CA ALA A 14 -5.70 21.76 -14.01
C ALA A 14 -6.07 22.96 -13.13
N VAL A 15 -5.13 23.51 -12.35
CA VAL A 15 -5.38 24.73 -11.56
C VAL A 15 -5.61 25.98 -12.42
N GLN A 16 -5.12 25.99 -13.67
CA GLN A 16 -5.30 27.09 -14.61
C GLN A 16 -6.63 27.00 -15.39
N GLU A 17 -7.38 25.90 -15.25
CA GLU A 17 -8.66 25.74 -15.93
C GLU A 17 -9.70 26.74 -15.41
N GLU A 18 -10.40 27.39 -16.34
CA GLU A 18 -11.44 28.38 -16.05
C GLU A 18 -12.79 27.97 -16.65
N GLY A 19 -13.87 28.56 -16.13
CA GLY A 19 -15.23 28.32 -16.62
C GLY A 19 -15.85 27.02 -16.11
N ALA A 20 -16.66 26.37 -16.96
CA ALA A 20 -17.60 25.32 -16.55
C ALA A 20 -16.94 24.05 -15.95
N LYS A 21 -15.65 23.80 -16.24
CA LYS A 21 -14.90 22.63 -15.78
C LYS A 21 -14.00 22.91 -14.58
N LYS A 22 -13.96 24.16 -14.10
CA LYS A 22 -13.04 24.59 -13.03
C LYS A 22 -13.14 23.71 -11.78
N MET A 23 -14.35 23.39 -11.34
CA MET A 23 -14.55 22.56 -10.13
C MET A 23 -14.04 21.12 -10.32
N ASN A 24 -14.23 20.52 -11.50
CA ASN A 24 -13.68 19.20 -11.82
C ASN A 24 -12.15 19.23 -11.84
N ALA A 25 -11.58 20.29 -12.42
CA ALA A 25 -10.14 20.47 -12.50
C ALA A 25 -9.51 20.70 -11.11
N LEU A 26 -10.19 21.39 -10.19
CA LEU A 26 -9.75 21.54 -8.81
C LEU A 26 -9.66 20.21 -8.06
N ILE A 27 -10.63 19.31 -8.23
CA ILE A 27 -10.58 17.96 -7.61
C ILE A 27 -9.46 17.11 -8.21
N LEU A 28 -9.27 17.19 -9.53
CA LEU A 28 -8.15 16.51 -10.19
C LEU A 28 -6.81 17.03 -9.67
N ALA A 29 -6.62 18.35 -9.64
CA ALA A 29 -5.41 18.98 -9.12
C ALA A 29 -5.15 18.60 -7.65
N ALA A 30 -6.20 18.61 -6.82
CA ALA A 30 -6.11 18.22 -5.41
C ALA A 30 -5.55 16.80 -5.26
N ARG A 31 -6.05 15.81 -6.02
CA ARG A 31 -5.55 14.43 -6.00
C ARG A 31 -4.07 14.34 -6.39
N PHE A 32 -3.67 14.99 -7.48
CA PHE A 32 -2.28 14.97 -7.92
C PHE A 32 -1.34 15.66 -6.92
N TYR A 33 -1.74 16.78 -6.35
CA TYR A 33 -0.95 17.42 -5.29
C TYR A 33 -0.86 16.57 -4.03
N LEU A 34 -1.93 15.85 -3.66
CA LEU A 34 -1.91 14.89 -2.57
C LEU A 34 -0.91 13.76 -2.83
N TYR A 35 -0.92 13.16 -4.03
CA TYR A 35 0.05 12.12 -4.41
C TYR A 35 1.49 12.61 -4.42
N ARG A 36 1.68 13.91 -4.73
CA ARG A 36 2.97 14.59 -4.66
C ARG A 36 3.34 15.10 -3.27
N ASN A 37 2.53 14.78 -2.26
CA ASN A 37 2.65 15.26 -0.88
C ASN A 37 2.74 16.81 -0.74
N MET A 38 2.17 17.55 -1.68
CA MET A 38 2.11 19.02 -1.67
C MET A 38 0.86 19.50 -0.94
N LEU A 39 0.81 19.29 0.39
CA LEU A 39 -0.41 19.47 1.19
C LEU A 39 -0.95 20.92 1.16
N ASP A 40 -0.09 21.94 1.10
CA ASP A 40 -0.55 23.34 1.00
C ASP A 40 -1.31 23.60 -0.30
N LYS A 41 -0.81 23.06 -1.43
CA LYS A 41 -1.47 23.17 -2.73
C LYS A 41 -2.76 22.36 -2.78
N PHE A 42 -2.76 21.18 -2.15
CA PHE A 42 -3.97 20.37 -1.97
C PHE A 42 -5.05 21.17 -1.22
N SER A 43 -4.74 21.72 -0.04
CA SER A 43 -5.68 22.52 0.76
C SER A 43 -6.21 23.72 -0.03
N SER A 44 -5.34 24.43 -0.76
CA SER A 44 -5.77 25.54 -1.62
C SER A 44 -6.77 25.12 -2.71
N CYS A 45 -6.63 23.92 -3.27
CA CYS A 45 -7.59 23.41 -4.26
C CYS A 45 -8.95 23.10 -3.64
N VAL A 46 -8.95 22.51 -2.44
CA VAL A 46 -10.19 22.19 -1.70
C VAL A 46 -10.91 23.47 -1.26
N GLU A 47 -10.19 24.45 -0.72
CA GLU A 47 -10.76 25.75 -0.32
C GLU A 47 -11.40 26.50 -1.50
N LYS A 48 -10.72 26.51 -2.66
CA LYS A 48 -11.27 27.11 -3.89
C LYS A 48 -12.50 26.36 -4.38
N PHE A 49 -12.52 25.04 -4.25
CA PHE A 49 -13.67 24.22 -4.60
C PHE A 49 -14.86 24.57 -3.71
N ASP A 50 -14.66 24.60 -2.39
CA ASP A 50 -15.72 24.89 -1.42
C ASP A 50 -16.30 26.29 -1.64
N ALA A 51 -15.45 27.29 -1.86
CA ALA A 51 -15.88 28.65 -2.17
C ALA A 51 -16.74 28.73 -3.44
N LEU A 52 -16.39 27.98 -4.50
CA LEU A 52 -17.20 27.90 -5.72
C LEU A 52 -18.52 27.15 -5.48
N PHE A 53 -18.46 26.02 -4.78
CA PHE A 53 -19.64 25.19 -4.50
C PHE A 53 -20.66 25.94 -3.64
N GLU A 54 -20.22 26.77 -2.69
CA GLU A 54 -21.11 27.59 -1.86
C GLU A 54 -21.91 28.61 -2.67
N THR A 55 -21.34 29.15 -3.76
CA THR A 55 -22.03 30.12 -4.64
C THR A 55 -23.14 29.52 -5.49
N LEU A 56 -23.18 28.19 -5.63
CA LEU A 56 -24.19 27.48 -6.42
C LEU A 56 -25.55 27.51 -5.71
N ASN A 57 -26.62 27.56 -6.50
CA ASN A 57 -27.98 27.35 -6.00
C ASN A 57 -28.25 25.87 -5.70
N ASP A 58 -29.39 25.56 -5.07
CA ASP A 58 -29.69 24.19 -4.62
C ASP A 58 -29.84 23.20 -5.79
N ASP A 59 -30.37 23.63 -6.94
CA ASP A 59 -30.51 22.79 -8.14
C ASP A 59 -29.13 22.48 -8.75
N GLU A 60 -28.26 23.48 -8.84
CA GLU A 60 -26.87 23.30 -9.30
C GLU A 60 -26.07 22.42 -8.35
N LYS A 61 -26.27 22.55 -7.03
CA LYS A 61 -25.64 21.67 -6.03
C LYS A 61 -26.10 20.23 -6.18
N ALA A 62 -27.38 20.01 -6.48
CA ALA A 62 -27.91 18.68 -6.75
C ALA A 62 -27.29 18.07 -8.01
N GLU A 63 -27.13 18.85 -9.09
CA GLU A 63 -26.44 18.42 -10.32
C GLU A 63 -24.95 18.11 -10.09
N LYS A 64 -24.31 18.80 -9.13
CA LYS A 64 -22.90 18.62 -8.78
C LYS A 64 -22.66 17.68 -7.60
N LYS A 65 -23.67 16.90 -7.19
CA LYS A 65 -23.56 15.99 -6.03
C LYS A 65 -22.37 15.04 -6.14
N GLU A 66 -22.19 14.36 -7.28
CA GLU A 66 -21.07 13.42 -7.48
C GLU A 66 -19.71 14.08 -7.32
N LEU A 67 -19.60 15.36 -7.69
CA LEU A 67 -18.36 16.12 -7.57
C LEU A 67 -18.09 16.52 -6.12
N CYS A 68 -19.14 16.83 -5.36
CA CYS A 68 -19.06 17.03 -3.91
C CYS A 68 -18.65 15.74 -3.19
N ASP A 69 -19.23 14.60 -3.58
CA ASP A 69 -18.84 13.28 -3.06
C ASP A 69 -17.36 12.99 -3.38
N ALA A 70 -16.91 13.27 -4.60
CA ALA A 70 -15.49 13.14 -4.98
C ALA A 70 -14.57 14.02 -4.11
N ARG A 71 -14.98 15.27 -3.80
CA ARG A 71 -14.26 16.15 -2.87
C ARG A 71 -14.16 15.52 -1.48
N HIS A 72 -15.24 14.97 -0.95
CA HIS A 72 -15.24 14.29 0.34
C HIS A 72 -14.30 13.09 0.37
N ILE A 73 -14.32 12.25 -0.68
CA ILE A 73 -13.43 11.09 -0.82
C ILE A 73 -11.96 11.52 -0.74
N VAL A 74 -11.57 12.57 -1.46
CA VAL A 74 -10.18 13.05 -1.44
C VAL A 74 -9.77 13.60 -0.07
N CYS A 75 -10.68 14.26 0.66
CA CYS A 75 -10.40 14.69 2.02
C CYS A 75 -10.24 13.53 3.01
N ILE A 76 -11.01 12.45 2.86
CA ILE A 76 -10.81 11.22 3.63
C ILE A 76 -9.46 10.59 3.29
N GLU A 77 -9.13 10.50 2.00
CA GLU A 77 -7.85 9.99 1.50
C GLU A 77 -6.64 10.77 2.04
N ALA A 78 -6.77 12.09 2.18
CA ALA A 78 -5.72 12.97 2.68
C ALA A 78 -5.40 12.80 4.17
N GLY A 79 -6.28 12.16 4.95
CA GLY A 79 -6.07 11.91 6.37
C GLY A 79 -4.79 11.11 6.63
N ARG A 80 -3.93 11.63 7.52
CA ARG A 80 -2.65 11.02 7.90
C ARG A 80 -2.73 10.31 9.25
N THR A 81 -3.76 10.61 10.05
CA THR A 81 -4.04 9.94 11.33
C THR A 81 -5.47 9.39 11.36
N SER A 82 -5.73 8.42 12.25
CA SER A 82 -7.08 7.87 12.46
C SER A 82 -8.09 8.97 12.81
N GLU A 83 -7.71 9.93 13.66
CA GLU A 83 -8.56 11.06 14.03
C GLU A 83 -8.93 11.95 12.83
N GLU A 84 -7.95 12.30 11.99
CA GLU A 84 -8.19 13.11 10.78
C GLU A 84 -9.11 12.39 9.79
N ILE A 85 -8.88 11.09 9.58
CA ILE A 85 -9.69 10.26 8.68
C ILE A 85 -11.14 10.23 9.19
N MET A 86 -11.34 9.94 10.47
CA MET A 86 -12.68 9.87 11.07
C MET A 86 -13.40 11.22 11.05
N LYS A 87 -12.67 12.33 11.28
CA LYS A 87 -13.23 13.68 11.18
C LYS A 87 -13.71 13.97 9.76
N ALA A 88 -12.91 13.68 8.74
CA ALA A 88 -13.27 13.88 7.34
C ALA A 88 -14.44 12.98 6.91
N PHE A 89 -14.44 11.73 7.35
CA PHE A 89 -15.50 10.75 7.09
C PHE A 89 -16.84 11.17 7.70
N ASN A 90 -16.85 11.53 8.98
CA ASN A 90 -18.07 11.99 9.66
C ASN A 90 -18.63 13.26 9.03
N PHE A 91 -17.76 14.21 8.66
CA PHE A 91 -18.17 15.41 7.94
C PHE A 91 -18.82 15.07 6.58
N ALA A 92 -18.29 14.10 5.84
CA ALA A 92 -18.87 13.66 4.57
C ALA A 92 -20.27 13.03 4.75
N LEU A 93 -20.47 12.22 5.79
CA LEU A 93 -21.78 11.64 6.10
C LEU A 93 -22.82 12.70 6.50
N GLU A 94 -22.41 13.68 7.31
CA GLU A 94 -23.28 14.79 7.74
C GLU A 94 -23.73 15.66 6.56
N GLN A 95 -22.81 15.98 5.64
CA GLN A 95 -23.08 16.86 4.50
C GLN A 95 -23.88 16.17 3.39
N SER A 96 -23.50 14.94 3.03
CA SER A 96 -24.14 14.22 1.92
C SER A 96 -25.55 13.73 2.25
N LYS A 97 -25.89 13.59 3.56
CA LYS A 97 -27.14 13.00 4.06
C LYS A 97 -27.46 11.64 3.43
N SER A 98 -26.48 10.96 2.87
CA SER A 98 -26.63 9.68 2.17
C SER A 98 -25.48 8.76 2.50
N LYS A 99 -25.78 7.46 2.66
CA LYS A 99 -24.76 6.43 2.86
C LYS A 99 -24.06 6.14 1.54
N ASN A 100 -23.09 6.97 1.16
CA ASN A 100 -22.26 6.71 0.00
C ASN A 100 -21.22 5.61 0.37
N PRO A 101 -21.24 4.42 -0.27
CA PRO A 101 -20.32 3.34 0.05
C PRO A 101 -18.85 3.73 -0.14
N ASP A 102 -18.54 4.62 -1.08
CA ASP A 102 -17.15 5.03 -1.37
C ASP A 102 -16.50 5.73 -0.18
N PHE A 103 -17.27 6.40 0.67
CA PHE A 103 -16.75 7.02 1.89
C PHE A 103 -16.25 5.97 2.88
N TYR A 104 -17.02 4.89 3.05
CA TYR A 104 -16.65 3.78 3.93
C TYR A 104 -15.45 3.02 3.39
N VAL A 105 -15.42 2.78 2.07
CA VAL A 105 -14.29 2.14 1.39
C VAL A 105 -13.01 2.94 1.59
N MET A 106 -13.06 4.25 1.31
CA MET A 106 -11.89 5.11 1.45
C MET A 106 -11.43 5.22 2.90
N ALA A 107 -12.36 5.45 3.84
CA ALA A 107 -12.03 5.55 5.26
C ALA A 107 -11.44 4.24 5.80
N GLY A 108 -12.09 3.10 5.50
CA GLY A 108 -11.61 1.78 5.89
C GLY A 108 -10.20 1.50 5.37
N PHE A 109 -9.95 1.74 4.08
CA PHE A 109 -8.62 1.57 3.50
C PHE A 109 -7.55 2.45 4.15
N ARG A 110 -7.85 3.74 4.37
CA ARG A 110 -6.90 4.67 5.01
C ARG A 110 -6.61 4.31 6.47
N LEU A 111 -7.60 3.83 7.22
CA LEU A 111 -7.41 3.36 8.59
C LEU A 111 -6.50 2.13 8.67
N VAL A 112 -6.60 1.21 7.70
CA VAL A 112 -5.64 0.09 7.59
C VAL A 112 -4.21 0.61 7.40
N LEU A 113 -4.02 1.61 6.53
CA LEU A 113 -2.70 2.22 6.31
C LEU A 113 -2.17 2.98 7.54
N CYS A 114 -3.05 3.49 8.39
CA CYS A 114 -2.71 4.06 9.69
C CYS A 114 -2.53 3.01 10.81
N ASN A 115 -2.58 1.72 10.47
CA ASN A 115 -2.51 0.60 11.41
C ASN A 115 -3.64 0.58 12.46
N ASP A 116 -4.78 1.22 12.18
CA ASP A 116 -5.98 1.20 13.01
C ASP A 116 -6.97 0.16 12.47
N THR A 117 -6.57 -1.10 12.60
CA THR A 117 -7.26 -2.25 12.00
C THR A 117 -8.65 -2.49 12.57
N ARG A 118 -8.86 -2.15 13.85
CA ARG A 118 -10.18 -2.26 14.51
C ARG A 118 -11.14 -1.21 13.98
N ALA A 119 -10.74 0.06 13.93
CA ALA A 119 -11.59 1.10 13.37
C ALA A 119 -11.92 0.83 11.88
N ALA A 120 -10.93 0.35 11.10
CA ALA A 120 -11.16 -0.06 9.73
C ALA A 120 -12.21 -1.17 9.61
N MET A 121 -12.12 -2.20 10.46
CA MET A 121 -13.08 -3.31 10.50
C MET A 121 -14.49 -2.82 10.86
N ASP A 122 -14.61 -1.94 11.86
CA ASP A 122 -15.89 -1.40 12.29
C ASP A 122 -16.58 -0.60 11.18
N ILE A 123 -15.83 0.25 10.45
CA ILE A 123 -16.36 0.98 9.28
C ILE A 123 -16.80 0.02 8.17
N LEU A 124 -15.98 -0.97 7.84
CA LEU A 124 -16.26 -1.92 6.75
C LEU A 124 -17.33 -2.94 7.12
N SER A 125 -17.71 -3.03 8.40
CA SER A 125 -18.84 -3.83 8.87
C SER A 125 -20.21 -3.18 8.59
N ALA A 126 -20.23 -1.91 8.18
CA ALA A 126 -21.46 -1.17 7.94
C ALA A 126 -22.31 -1.81 6.83
N GLU A 127 -23.63 -1.84 7.04
CA GLU A 127 -24.59 -2.38 6.07
C GLU A 127 -24.48 -1.67 4.72
N GLY A 128 -24.38 -2.45 3.63
CA GLY A 128 -24.36 -1.93 2.25
C GLY A 128 -23.03 -2.10 1.51
N ILE A 129 -21.94 -2.44 2.19
CA ILE A 129 -20.63 -2.64 1.56
C ILE A 129 -20.52 -4.11 1.09
N HIS A 130 -21.00 -4.37 -0.13
CA HIS A 130 -21.09 -5.72 -0.69
C HIS A 130 -20.08 -6.05 -1.79
N MET A 131 -19.20 -5.10 -2.13
CA MET A 131 -18.20 -5.35 -3.18
C MET A 131 -17.24 -6.46 -2.77
N THR A 132 -16.92 -7.35 -3.71
CA THR A 132 -16.03 -8.51 -3.50
C THR A 132 -14.74 -8.13 -2.78
N ASN A 133 -14.04 -7.10 -3.25
CA ASN A 133 -12.75 -6.68 -2.67
C ASN A 133 -12.90 -6.14 -1.25
N MET A 134 -14.01 -5.48 -0.92
CA MET A 134 -14.27 -4.96 0.42
C MET A 134 -14.65 -6.07 1.38
N ARG A 135 -15.43 -7.04 0.91
CA ARG A 135 -15.74 -8.23 1.69
C ARG A 135 -14.47 -9.03 1.97
N LEU A 136 -13.59 -9.16 0.99
CA LEU A 136 -12.28 -9.79 1.14
C LEU A 136 -11.45 -9.08 2.22
N LEU A 137 -11.30 -7.75 2.11
CA LEU A 137 -10.58 -6.93 3.09
C LEU A 137 -11.18 -7.07 4.51
N PHE A 138 -12.49 -6.98 4.64
CA PHE A 138 -13.19 -7.14 5.92
C PHE A 138 -12.92 -8.50 6.57
N LEU A 139 -13.01 -9.59 5.80
CA LEU A 139 -12.73 -10.94 6.31
C LEU A 139 -11.28 -11.08 6.78
N THR A 140 -10.33 -10.51 6.04
CA THR A 140 -8.91 -10.47 6.44
C THR A 140 -8.70 -9.65 7.72
N LEU A 141 -9.35 -8.49 7.85
CA LEU A 141 -9.25 -7.69 9.07
C LEU A 141 -9.82 -8.41 10.29
N ARG A 142 -10.89 -9.18 10.15
CA ARG A 142 -11.42 -10.01 11.25
C ARG A 142 -10.40 -11.04 11.75
N ILE A 143 -9.67 -11.67 10.84
CA ILE A 143 -8.58 -12.60 11.20
C ILE A 143 -7.49 -11.86 11.98
N LEU A 144 -7.04 -10.70 11.46
CA LEU A 144 -5.99 -9.90 12.10
C LEU A 144 -6.41 -9.33 13.47
N CYS A 145 -7.67 -8.92 13.62
CA CYS A 145 -8.19 -8.44 14.90
C CYS A 145 -8.28 -9.57 15.94
N SER A 146 -8.61 -10.80 15.52
CA SER A 146 -8.66 -11.98 16.40
C SER A 146 -7.29 -12.38 16.94
N THR A 147 -6.18 -12.07 16.24
CA THR A 147 -4.83 -12.35 16.73
C THR A 147 -4.29 -11.28 17.68
N SER A 148 -4.93 -10.11 17.73
CA SER A 148 -4.39 -8.88 18.33
C SER A 148 -5.17 -8.44 19.56
N GLN A 149 -5.52 -9.36 20.46
CA GLN A 149 -6.26 -9.02 21.69
C GLN A 149 -5.34 -8.36 22.74
N ALA A 150 -5.81 -7.27 23.34
CA ALA A 150 -5.00 -6.43 24.22
C ALA A 150 -4.63 -7.08 25.56
N ASP A 151 -5.41 -8.06 26.04
CA ASP A 151 -5.31 -8.60 27.40
C ASP A 151 -5.40 -10.14 27.49
N GLY A 152 -5.19 -10.88 26.39
CA GLY A 152 -5.35 -12.34 26.42
C GLY A 152 -4.80 -13.08 25.21
N ALA A 153 -4.61 -14.39 25.39
CA ALA A 153 -4.32 -15.30 24.29
C ALA A 153 -5.47 -15.24 23.26
N PRO A 154 -5.17 -15.31 21.95
CA PRO A 154 -6.20 -15.24 20.91
C PRO A 154 -7.21 -16.36 21.08
N ASP A 155 -8.49 -16.05 20.88
CA ASP A 155 -9.54 -17.06 20.79
C ASP A 155 -9.34 -17.87 19.50
N MET A 156 -8.70 -19.02 19.65
CA MET A 156 -8.36 -19.90 18.54
C MET A 156 -9.60 -20.46 17.84
N ALA A 157 -10.74 -20.61 18.54
CA ALA A 157 -11.98 -21.07 17.93
C ALA A 157 -12.58 -19.97 17.03
N GLN A 158 -12.59 -18.72 17.52
CA GLN A 158 -13.03 -17.58 16.73
C GLN A 158 -12.11 -17.35 15.51
N LEU A 159 -10.80 -17.42 15.72
CA LEU A 159 -9.81 -17.29 14.64
C LEU A 159 -10.02 -18.36 13.56
N HIS A 160 -10.19 -19.62 13.96
CA HIS A 160 -10.45 -20.71 13.02
C HIS A 160 -11.73 -20.48 12.22
N ASN A 161 -12.82 -20.05 12.87
CA ASN A 161 -14.07 -19.72 12.18
C ASN A 161 -13.89 -18.59 11.17
N HIS A 162 -13.14 -17.54 11.50
CA HIS A 162 -12.86 -16.44 10.58
C HIS A 162 -12.05 -16.89 9.35
N ILE A 163 -11.09 -17.81 9.53
CA ILE A 163 -10.33 -18.41 8.42
C ILE A 163 -11.26 -19.23 7.52
N LEU A 164 -12.13 -20.07 8.09
CA LEU A 164 -13.11 -20.86 7.32
C LEU A 164 -14.08 -19.98 6.52
N GLU A 165 -14.51 -18.85 7.10
CA GLU A 165 -15.35 -17.88 6.38
C GLU A 165 -14.63 -17.28 5.17
N LEU A 166 -13.33 -16.95 5.31
CA LEU A 166 -12.51 -16.47 4.19
C LEU A 166 -12.33 -17.54 3.11
N GLU A 167 -11.99 -18.78 3.51
CA GLU A 167 -11.85 -19.92 2.60
C GLU A 167 -13.12 -20.15 1.78
N LYS A 168 -14.27 -20.18 2.46
CA LYS A 168 -15.57 -20.33 1.82
C LYS A 168 -15.82 -19.19 0.84
N PHE A 169 -15.63 -17.95 1.26
CA PHE A 169 -15.84 -16.78 0.41
C PHE A 169 -14.97 -16.84 -0.86
N VAL A 170 -13.66 -17.11 -0.73
CA VAL A 170 -12.74 -17.22 -1.87
C VAL A 170 -13.11 -18.38 -2.79
N SER A 171 -13.59 -19.50 -2.24
CA SER A 171 -14.02 -20.65 -3.03
C SER A 171 -15.27 -20.39 -3.88
N GLU A 172 -16.14 -19.48 -3.42
CA GLU A 172 -17.40 -19.10 -4.07
C GLU A 172 -17.23 -17.95 -5.08
N LEU A 173 -16.04 -17.36 -5.21
CA LEU A 173 -15.78 -16.26 -6.15
C LEU A 173 -15.81 -16.74 -7.60
N GLU A 174 -16.66 -16.09 -8.39
CA GLU A 174 -16.75 -16.30 -9.84
C GLU A 174 -16.68 -14.93 -10.56
N PRO A 175 -15.64 -14.66 -11.37
CA PRO A 175 -14.47 -15.51 -11.59
C PRO A 175 -13.54 -15.54 -10.35
N LYS A 176 -12.80 -16.65 -10.20
CA LYS A 176 -11.66 -16.67 -9.26
C LYS A 176 -10.63 -15.63 -9.69
N THR A 177 -10.01 -14.98 -8.71
CA THR A 177 -8.95 -13.98 -8.94
C THR A 177 -7.66 -14.42 -8.27
N GLY A 178 -6.52 -14.15 -8.89
CA GLY A 178 -5.20 -14.45 -8.32
C GLY A 178 -4.99 -13.69 -7.01
N TYR A 179 -5.49 -12.45 -6.90
CA TYR A 179 -5.40 -11.66 -5.68
C TYR A 179 -6.07 -12.32 -4.46
N ALA A 180 -7.32 -12.80 -4.61
CA ALA A 180 -8.04 -13.45 -3.51
C ALA A 180 -7.37 -14.76 -3.08
N LEU A 181 -6.86 -15.53 -4.06
CA LEU A 181 -6.12 -16.77 -3.80
C LEU A 181 -4.75 -16.52 -3.17
N SER A 182 -4.01 -15.49 -3.60
CA SER A 182 -2.75 -15.07 -3.00
C SER A 182 -2.94 -14.65 -1.54
N LEU A 183 -4.00 -13.88 -1.25
CA LEU A 183 -4.36 -13.52 0.11
C LEU A 183 -4.66 -14.74 0.98
N LEU A 184 -5.47 -15.67 0.46
CA LEU A 184 -5.76 -16.92 1.17
C LEU A 184 -4.47 -17.71 1.43
N ALA A 185 -3.57 -17.82 0.44
CA ALA A 185 -2.29 -18.49 0.59
C ALA A 185 -1.43 -17.88 1.71
N LYS A 186 -1.39 -16.54 1.82
CA LYS A 186 -0.69 -15.84 2.92
C LYS A 186 -1.27 -16.17 4.29
N ILE A 187 -2.60 -16.21 4.42
CA ILE A 187 -3.28 -16.63 5.65
C ILE A 187 -2.98 -18.10 5.96
N THR A 188 -3.06 -18.98 4.96
CA THR A 188 -2.74 -20.41 5.11
C THR A 188 -1.30 -20.63 5.54
N ALA A 189 -0.33 -19.89 5.00
CA ALA A 189 1.07 -19.97 5.41
C ALA A 189 1.28 -19.54 6.87
N THR A 190 0.48 -18.58 7.34
CA THR A 190 0.59 -18.05 8.71
C THR A 190 0.00 -19.01 9.74
N PHE A 191 -1.11 -19.69 9.43
CA PHE A 191 -1.90 -20.45 10.41
C PHE A 191 -2.03 -21.95 10.13
N SER A 192 -1.45 -22.45 9.04
CA SER A 192 -1.54 -23.85 8.60
C SER A 192 -0.17 -24.36 8.14
N THR A 193 -0.14 -25.26 7.14
CA THR A 193 1.09 -25.85 6.61
C THR A 193 1.56 -25.13 5.34
N ASP A 194 2.89 -25.00 5.21
CA ASP A 194 3.55 -24.41 4.03
C ASP A 194 3.13 -25.10 2.72
N ARG A 195 2.88 -26.42 2.77
CA ARG A 195 2.50 -27.18 1.57
C ARG A 195 1.14 -26.76 1.03
N SER A 196 0.15 -26.51 1.89
CA SER A 196 -1.17 -26.04 1.45
C SER A 196 -1.08 -24.64 0.83
N ALA A 197 -0.28 -23.76 1.44
CA ALA A 197 -0.06 -22.42 0.92
C ALA A 197 0.66 -22.45 -0.45
N GLN A 198 1.60 -23.37 -0.64
CA GLN A 198 2.28 -23.58 -1.92
C GLN A 198 1.31 -24.00 -3.03
N LEU A 199 0.39 -24.94 -2.75
CA LEU A 199 -0.60 -25.40 -3.74
C LEU A 199 -1.52 -24.25 -4.19
N LEU A 200 -1.93 -23.37 -3.27
CA LEU A 200 -2.70 -22.18 -3.62
C LEU A 200 -1.91 -21.25 -4.54
N PHE A 201 -0.60 -21.04 -4.30
CA PHE A 201 0.24 -20.23 -5.17
C PHE A 201 0.48 -20.85 -6.55
N GLU A 202 0.55 -22.18 -6.65
CA GLU A 202 0.61 -22.86 -7.95
C GLU A 202 -0.63 -22.53 -8.80
N ASP A 203 -1.81 -22.39 -8.18
CA ASP A 203 -3.03 -21.98 -8.88
C ASP A 203 -3.05 -20.47 -9.19
N VAL A 204 -2.53 -19.61 -8.30
CA VAL A 204 -2.34 -18.18 -8.57
C VAL A 204 -1.48 -17.98 -9.83
N PHE A 205 -0.34 -18.67 -9.93
CA PHE A 205 0.55 -18.54 -11.09
C PHE A 205 -0.04 -19.12 -12.38
N LYS A 206 -0.97 -20.08 -12.30
CA LYS A 206 -1.72 -20.54 -13.49
C LYS A 206 -2.72 -19.49 -13.97
N LEU A 207 -3.36 -18.78 -13.05
CA LEU A 207 -4.35 -17.75 -13.37
C LEU A 207 -3.69 -16.47 -13.88
N GLU A 208 -2.64 -16.00 -13.19
CA GLU A 208 -2.03 -14.69 -13.40
C GLU A 208 -0.48 -14.82 -13.46
N PRO A 209 0.09 -15.50 -14.48
CA PRO A 209 1.53 -15.81 -14.55
C PRO A 209 2.44 -14.59 -14.77
N ALA A 210 1.87 -13.47 -15.23
CA ALA A 210 2.60 -12.26 -15.61
C ALA A 210 2.41 -11.10 -14.63
N GLU A 211 1.85 -11.38 -13.44
CA GLU A 211 1.55 -10.37 -12.44
C GLU A 211 2.65 -10.34 -11.36
N SER A 212 3.33 -9.20 -11.23
CA SER A 212 4.56 -9.07 -10.41
C SER A 212 4.27 -9.26 -8.92
N ILE A 213 3.11 -8.80 -8.44
CA ILE A 213 2.74 -8.82 -7.03
C ILE A 213 2.65 -10.25 -6.47
N HIS A 214 2.28 -11.24 -7.28
CA HIS A 214 2.20 -12.64 -6.82
C HIS A 214 3.57 -13.24 -6.56
N PHE A 215 4.58 -12.84 -7.34
CA PHE A 215 5.97 -13.23 -7.09
C PHE A 215 6.50 -12.54 -5.83
N PHE A 216 6.15 -11.27 -5.59
CA PHE A 216 6.47 -10.58 -4.34
C PHE A 216 5.82 -11.28 -3.14
N ASP A 217 4.51 -11.54 -3.18
CA ASP A 217 3.79 -12.23 -2.11
C ASP A 217 4.37 -13.63 -1.81
N ARG A 218 4.73 -14.40 -2.86
CA ARG A 218 5.36 -15.71 -2.69
C ARG A 218 6.75 -15.63 -2.08
N SER A 219 7.49 -14.53 -2.31
CA SER A 219 8.81 -14.32 -1.68
C SER A 219 8.71 -14.14 -0.17
N CYS A 220 7.66 -13.47 0.31
CA CYS A 220 7.40 -13.25 1.74
C CYS A 220 7.12 -14.55 2.52
N MET A 221 6.77 -15.63 1.81
CA MET A 221 6.46 -16.95 2.36
C MET A 221 7.54 -17.99 2.07
N ALA A 222 8.66 -17.58 1.49
CA ALA A 222 9.70 -18.52 1.12
C ALA A 222 10.39 -19.14 2.35
N ALA A 223 10.66 -20.45 2.27
CA ALA A 223 11.28 -21.20 3.37
C ALA A 223 12.76 -20.86 3.59
N SER A 224 13.38 -20.12 2.67
CA SER A 224 14.78 -19.70 2.75
C SER A 224 15.00 -18.36 2.06
N ALA A 225 16.07 -17.65 2.45
CA ALA A 225 16.48 -16.41 1.80
C ALA A 225 16.78 -16.63 0.30
N THR A 226 17.39 -17.75 -0.07
CA THR A 226 17.67 -18.09 -1.47
C THR A 226 16.39 -18.23 -2.30
N ASP A 227 15.40 -18.96 -1.79
CA ASP A 227 14.09 -19.11 -2.45
C ASP A 227 13.37 -17.74 -2.54
N ALA A 228 13.40 -16.94 -1.46
CA ALA A 228 12.83 -15.59 -1.45
C ALA A 228 13.44 -14.70 -2.54
N MET A 229 14.78 -14.70 -2.65
CA MET A 229 15.50 -13.91 -3.66
C MET A 229 15.18 -14.37 -5.09
N GLU A 230 14.96 -15.66 -5.34
CA GLU A 230 14.56 -16.12 -6.67
C GLU A 230 13.21 -15.52 -7.09
N TYR A 231 12.22 -15.54 -6.21
CA TYR A 231 10.90 -14.94 -6.48
C TYR A 231 10.96 -13.42 -6.60
N LEU A 232 11.76 -12.73 -5.77
CA LEU A 232 11.98 -11.29 -5.88
C LEU A 232 12.61 -10.91 -7.24
N ASN A 233 13.56 -11.71 -7.73
CA ASN A 233 14.14 -11.49 -9.04
C ASN A 233 13.12 -11.68 -10.18
N LYS A 234 12.22 -12.67 -10.07
CA LYS A 234 11.12 -12.84 -11.03
C LYS A 234 10.15 -11.65 -10.99
N CYS A 235 9.82 -11.16 -9.80
CA CYS A 235 9.00 -9.96 -9.60
C CYS A 235 9.62 -8.75 -10.32
N ILE A 236 10.90 -8.48 -10.09
CA ILE A 236 11.65 -7.36 -10.70
C ILE A 236 11.80 -7.54 -12.22
N ALA A 237 11.89 -8.77 -12.72
CA ALA A 237 11.96 -9.02 -14.16
C ALA A 237 10.66 -8.62 -14.88
N ILE A 238 9.51 -8.76 -14.22
CA ILE A 238 8.20 -8.33 -14.72
C ILE A 238 8.03 -6.82 -14.50
N GLU A 239 8.34 -6.33 -13.31
CA GLU A 239 8.22 -4.93 -12.91
C GLU A 239 9.55 -4.38 -12.37
N PRO A 240 10.42 -3.82 -13.25
CA PRO A 240 11.76 -3.36 -12.87
C PRO A 240 11.84 -2.22 -11.86
N HIS A 241 10.70 -1.65 -11.46
CA HIS A 241 10.60 -0.53 -10.52
C HIS A 241 9.72 -0.85 -9.30
N HIS A 242 9.42 -2.13 -9.05
CA HIS A 242 8.67 -2.57 -7.86
C HIS A 242 9.50 -2.30 -6.60
N ALA A 243 9.12 -1.24 -5.87
CA ALA A 243 9.98 -0.65 -4.87
C ALA A 243 10.20 -1.56 -3.65
N GLU A 244 9.14 -2.25 -3.22
CA GLU A 244 9.11 -3.21 -2.12
C GLU A 244 9.97 -4.44 -2.44
N ALA A 245 9.92 -4.94 -3.68
CA ALA A 245 10.75 -6.06 -4.11
C ALA A 245 12.24 -5.68 -4.10
N HIS A 246 12.58 -4.50 -4.60
CA HIS A 246 13.95 -3.97 -4.53
C HIS A 246 14.42 -3.78 -3.09
N LEU A 247 13.57 -3.25 -2.20
CA LEU A 247 13.89 -3.06 -0.79
C LEU A 247 14.14 -4.40 -0.08
N MET A 248 13.24 -5.36 -0.29
CA MET A 248 13.31 -6.67 0.35
C MET A 248 14.53 -7.45 -0.14
N LEU A 249 14.84 -7.38 -1.44
CA LEU A 249 16.02 -8.00 -2.01
C LEU A 249 17.31 -7.39 -1.45
N ALA A 250 17.39 -6.05 -1.37
CA ALA A 250 18.52 -5.36 -0.75
C ALA A 250 18.71 -5.77 0.73
N SER A 251 17.62 -5.89 1.49
CA SER A 251 17.63 -6.33 2.88
C SER A 251 18.13 -7.78 3.05
N LEU A 252 17.62 -8.71 2.23
CA LEU A 252 18.02 -10.12 2.27
C LEU A 252 19.50 -10.29 1.92
N ILE A 253 19.95 -9.65 0.84
CA ILE A 253 21.36 -9.63 0.45
C ILE A 253 22.19 -9.13 1.64
N MET A 254 21.84 -7.98 2.23
CA MET A 254 22.56 -7.39 3.37
C MET A 254 22.59 -8.29 4.62
N ASN A 255 21.54 -9.06 4.87
CA ASN A 255 21.46 -9.99 5.99
C ASN A 255 22.33 -11.24 5.78
N GLU A 256 22.32 -11.86 4.60
CA GLU A 256 23.24 -12.97 4.28
C GLU A 256 24.70 -12.52 4.44
N ILE A 257 24.97 -11.27 4.07
CA ILE A 257 26.27 -10.60 4.17
C ILE A 257 26.69 -10.31 5.61
N GLY A 258 25.77 -10.22 6.58
CA GLY A 258 26.11 -10.04 8.00
C GLY A 258 27.11 -11.06 8.55
N THR A 259 27.28 -12.18 7.83
CA THR A 259 28.16 -13.28 8.18
C THR A 259 29.52 -13.31 7.44
N ARG A 260 29.76 -12.45 6.43
CA ARG A 260 31.02 -12.44 5.65
C ARG A 260 31.41 -11.06 5.08
N ALA A 261 32.71 -10.88 4.79
CA ALA A 261 33.19 -9.70 4.08
C ALA A 261 32.67 -9.66 2.63
N LEU A 262 32.42 -8.46 2.13
CA LEU A 262 31.82 -8.18 0.83
C LEU A 262 32.84 -7.92 -0.27
N SER A 263 32.51 -8.33 -1.50
CA SER A 263 33.13 -7.78 -2.70
C SER A 263 32.56 -6.40 -3.04
N SER A 264 33.33 -5.58 -3.77
CA SER A 264 32.87 -4.27 -4.25
C SER A 264 31.62 -4.36 -5.13
N ASP A 265 31.49 -5.45 -5.90
CA ASP A 265 30.36 -5.67 -6.80
C ASP A 265 29.06 -5.92 -6.04
N GLU A 266 29.12 -6.66 -4.94
CA GLU A 266 27.97 -6.90 -4.06
C GLU A 266 27.49 -5.61 -3.39
N TYR A 267 28.40 -4.75 -2.93
CA TYR A 267 28.04 -3.40 -2.42
C TYR A 267 27.33 -2.57 -3.50
N SER A 268 27.90 -2.52 -4.71
CA SER A 268 27.32 -1.76 -5.81
C SER A 268 25.94 -2.28 -6.20
N ASN A 269 25.69 -3.58 -6.10
CA ASN A 269 24.39 -4.17 -6.40
C ASN A 269 23.33 -3.74 -5.36
N ILE A 270 23.66 -3.76 -4.06
CA ILE A 270 22.76 -3.28 -3.01
C ILE A 270 22.46 -1.79 -3.18
N GLU A 271 23.49 -0.98 -3.45
CA GLU A 271 23.35 0.47 -3.71
C GLU A 271 22.38 0.72 -4.89
N LYS A 272 22.48 -0.08 -5.95
CA LYS A 272 21.56 0.00 -7.10
C LYS A 272 20.11 -0.30 -6.70
N HIS A 273 19.87 -1.37 -5.94
CA HIS A 273 18.50 -1.69 -5.51
C HIS A 273 17.90 -0.59 -4.63
N LEU A 274 18.66 -0.08 -3.65
CA LEU A 274 18.22 1.02 -2.79
C LEU A 274 17.97 2.30 -3.58
N SER A 275 18.82 2.62 -4.57
CA SER A 275 18.62 3.76 -5.45
C SER A 275 17.33 3.64 -6.26
N THR A 276 17.00 2.46 -6.78
CA THR A 276 15.73 2.25 -7.48
C THR A 276 14.55 2.43 -6.53
N THR A 277 14.55 1.80 -5.36
CA THR A 277 13.50 1.97 -4.35
C THR A 277 13.27 3.45 -4.02
N LEU A 278 14.35 4.20 -3.72
CA LEU A 278 14.25 5.63 -3.41
C LEU A 278 13.75 6.46 -4.59
N SER A 279 14.14 6.10 -5.83
CA SER A 279 13.66 6.81 -7.02
C SER A 279 12.15 6.65 -7.25
N THR A 280 11.56 5.53 -6.83
CA THR A 280 10.10 5.31 -6.91
C THR A 280 9.32 6.22 -5.95
N PHE A 281 9.95 6.66 -4.86
CA PHE A 281 9.32 7.50 -3.83
C PHE A 281 9.80 8.95 -3.81
N ALA A 282 10.56 9.38 -4.83
CA ALA A 282 11.04 10.76 -4.92
C ALA A 282 9.92 11.81 -4.86
N ASP A 283 8.70 11.41 -5.25
CA ASP A 283 7.50 12.26 -5.26
C ASP A 283 6.30 11.68 -4.49
N ASN A 284 6.37 10.48 -3.87
CA ASN A 284 5.23 9.87 -3.15
C ASN A 284 5.70 9.25 -1.81
N VAL A 285 4.89 9.40 -0.76
CA VAL A 285 5.22 8.91 0.58
C VAL A 285 4.54 7.56 0.82
N ASP A 286 5.24 6.48 0.50
CA ASP A 286 5.05 5.21 1.23
C ASP A 286 6.06 5.15 2.38
N PHE A 287 5.67 5.77 3.49
CA PHE A 287 6.55 6.08 4.62
C PHE A 287 7.33 4.87 5.17
N PRO A 288 6.75 3.66 5.28
CA PRO A 288 7.47 2.47 5.74
C PRO A 288 8.59 2.01 4.79
N VAL A 289 8.34 1.99 3.47
CA VAL A 289 9.31 1.54 2.47
C VAL A 289 10.46 2.54 2.35
N LEU A 290 10.13 3.84 2.36
CA LEU A 290 11.10 4.94 2.38
C LEU A 290 12.01 4.87 3.63
N MET A 291 11.43 4.71 4.83
CA MET A 291 12.19 4.58 6.07
C MET A 291 13.04 3.32 6.10
N GLY A 292 12.55 2.21 5.54
CA GLY A 292 13.31 0.98 5.36
C GLY A 292 14.53 1.19 4.46
N ALA A 293 14.36 1.87 3.32
CA ALA A 293 15.43 2.15 2.39
C ALA A 293 16.52 3.04 3.00
N PHE A 294 16.14 4.12 3.70
CA PHE A 294 17.10 5.00 4.39
C PHE A 294 17.88 4.26 5.47
N ARG A 295 17.21 3.46 6.31
CA ARG A 295 17.89 2.68 7.36
C ARG A 295 18.90 1.70 6.77
N LEU A 296 18.54 0.99 5.71
CA LEU A 296 19.46 0.06 5.04
C LEU A 296 20.64 0.81 4.40
N GLN A 297 20.42 1.98 3.82
CA GLN A 297 21.50 2.79 3.25
C GLN A 297 22.53 3.20 4.32
N GLU A 298 22.10 3.63 5.50
CA GLU A 298 23.01 3.95 6.62
C GLU A 298 23.80 2.74 7.10
N VAL A 299 23.15 1.58 7.23
CA VAL A 299 23.83 0.31 7.59
C VAL A 299 24.86 -0.08 6.53
N LEU A 300 24.54 0.08 5.25
CA LEU A 300 25.44 -0.21 4.14
C LEU A 300 26.69 0.67 4.18
N LEU A 301 26.52 1.99 4.39
CA LEU A 301 27.62 2.94 4.52
C LEU A 301 28.52 2.60 5.71
N ALA A 302 27.93 2.24 6.86
CA ALA A 302 28.69 1.81 8.03
C ALA A 302 29.50 0.54 7.77
N LYS A 303 28.90 -0.46 7.10
CA LYS A 303 29.59 -1.70 6.72
C LYS A 303 30.73 -1.45 5.74
N LYS A 304 30.54 -0.59 4.74
CA LYS A 304 31.58 -0.21 3.76
C LYS A 304 32.79 0.43 4.45
N LYS A 305 32.54 1.39 5.34
CA LYS A 305 33.58 2.01 6.18
C LYS A 305 34.33 0.98 7.04
N ALA A 306 33.62 0.03 7.66
CA ALA A 306 34.26 -1.02 8.45
C ALA A 306 35.13 -1.96 7.60
N ALA A 307 34.66 -2.34 6.40
CA ALA A 307 35.43 -3.16 5.47
C ALA A 307 36.69 -2.45 4.97
N ASP A 308 36.60 -1.14 4.69
CA ASP A 308 37.75 -0.32 4.28
C ASP A 308 38.82 -0.26 5.40
N VAL A 309 38.40 -0.12 6.66
CA VAL A 309 39.33 -0.13 7.81
C VAL A 309 40.03 -1.49 7.95
N LEU A 310 39.28 -2.59 7.87
CA LEU A 310 39.81 -3.95 8.02
C LEU A 310 40.77 -4.33 6.87
N SER A 311 40.50 -3.87 5.65
CA SER A 311 41.41 -4.08 4.51
C SER A 311 42.69 -3.24 4.61
N HIS A 312 42.62 -2.02 5.16
CA HIS A 312 43.79 -1.20 5.43
C HIS A 312 44.69 -1.70 6.58
N GLU A 313 44.11 -2.30 7.63
CA GLU A 313 44.89 -2.93 8.71
C GLU A 313 45.61 -4.21 8.24
N ALA A 314 44.97 -5.01 7.38
CA ALA A 314 45.59 -6.19 6.78
C ALA A 314 46.82 -5.84 5.91
N HIS A 315 46.84 -4.67 5.28
CA HIS A 315 48.00 -4.16 4.52
C HIS A 315 49.09 -3.50 5.38
N ARG A 316 48.84 -3.21 6.65
CA ARG A 316 49.86 -2.69 7.58
C ARG A 316 50.59 -3.79 8.37
N LEU A 317 50.03 -5.00 8.41
CA LEU A 317 50.55 -6.16 9.13
C LEU A 317 51.33 -7.14 8.22
N LEU A 318 51.48 -6.80 6.93
CA LEU A 318 52.35 -7.46 5.95
C LEU A 318 53.52 -6.54 5.59
#